data_AF-A0A0R3MEP3-F1
#
_entry.id   AF-A0A0R3MEP3-F1
#
_cell.length_a   1.000
_cell.length_b   1.000
_cell.length_c   1.000
_cell.angle_alpha   90.00
_cell.angle_beta   90.00
_cell.angle_gamma   90.00
#
_symmetry.space_group_name_H-M   'P 1'
#
loop_
_entity.id
_entity.type
_entity.pdbx_description
1 polymer ?
#
loop_
_entity_poly.entity_id
_entity_poly.type
_entity_poly.pdbx_seq_one_letter_code
_entity_poly.pdbx_strand_id
1 'polypeptide(L)'
;MNEILISACTMFLVPATLLFGALGVANSSFLKMLVCLLGVATAGIWLYRIWWWTGLSLIDRRTALGLAGMYACAWLVTFLVQLKNAFSR
;
A
#
# COMPACT_ATOMS: atom_id res chain seq x y z
N MET A 1 -9.21 -7.13 24.20
CA MET A 1 -9.17 -6.44 22.89
C MET A 1 -7.86 -6.84 22.22
N ASN A 2 -7.89 -7.40 21.02
CA ASN A 2 -6.74 -8.14 20.48
C ASN A 2 -5.69 -7.15 19.93
N GLU A 3 -4.69 -6.79 20.74
CA GLU A 3 -3.65 -5.79 20.44
C GLU A 3 -2.91 -6.07 19.12
N ILE A 4 -2.77 -7.36 18.77
CA ILE A 4 -2.17 -7.83 17.52
C ILE A 4 -2.96 -7.34 16.30
N LEU A 5 -4.29 -7.32 16.38
CA LEU A 5 -5.14 -6.87 15.27
C LEU A 5 -5.03 -5.36 15.08
N ILE A 6 -4.97 -4.59 16.17
CA ILE A 6 -4.78 -3.13 16.12
C ILE A 6 -3.39 -2.79 15.55
N SER A 7 -2.35 -3.52 15.97
CA SER A 7 -1.00 -3.36 15.44
C SER A 7 -0.91 -3.70 13.96
N ALA A 8 -1.58 -4.77 13.52
CA ALA A 8 -1.68 -5.12 12.10
C ALA A 8 -2.40 -4.02 11.30
N CYS A 9 -3.55 -3.54 11.77
CA CYS A 9 -4.30 -2.48 11.09
C CYS A 9 -3.51 -1.16 10.98
N THR A 10 -2.84 -0.73 12.06
CA THR A 10 -2.03 0.50 12.05
C THR A 10 -0.80 0.40 11.13
N MET A 11 -0.23 -0.80 10.98
CA MET A 11 0.82 -1.07 10.01
C MET A 11 0.39 -0.79 8.56
N PHE A 12 -0.90 -0.91 8.22
CA PHE A 12 -1.43 -0.55 6.90
C PHE A 12 -1.90 0.90 6.83
N LEU A 13 -2.62 1.36 7.86
CA LEU A 13 -3.40 2.60 7.81
C LEU A 13 -2.52 3.86 7.81
N VAL A 14 -1.45 3.88 8.62
CA VAL A 14 -0.53 5.02 8.73
C VAL A 14 0.24 5.30 7.42
N PRO A 15 0.95 4.32 6.85
CA PRO A 15 1.61 4.50 5.57
C PRO A 15 0.64 4.73 4.40
N ALA A 16 -0.57 4.16 4.44
CA ALA A 16 -1.58 4.45 3.43
C ALA A 16 -1.97 5.93 3.43
N THR A 17 -2.31 6.50 4.59
CA THR A 17 -2.70 7.91 4.69
C THR A 17 -1.54 8.84 4.32
N LEU A 18 -0.32 8.54 4.76
CA LEU A 18 0.87 9.33 4.42
C LEU A 18 1.13 9.35 2.91
N LEU A 19 1.12 8.20 2.25
CA LEU A 19 1.45 8.11 0.82
C LEU A 19 0.34 8.72 -0.05
N PHE A 20 -0.94 8.51 0.27
CA PHE A 20 -2.03 9.20 -0.44
C PHE A 20 -2.01 10.71 -0.21
N GLY A 21 -1.69 11.17 1.01
CA GLY A 21 -1.48 12.59 1.30
C GLY A 21 -0.32 13.18 0.49
N ALA A 22 0.82 12.48 0.43
CA ALA A 22 1.98 12.89 -0.36
C ALA A 22 1.65 12.98 -1.87
N LEU A 23 0.83 12.06 -2.38
CA LEU A 23 0.37 12.10 -3.78
C LEU A 23 -0.49 13.35 -4.07
N GLY A 24 -1.34 13.75 -3.12
CA GLY A 24 -2.17 14.95 -3.23
C GLY A 24 -1.38 16.25 -3.22
N VAL A 25 -0.28 16.29 -2.45
CA VAL A 25 0.61 17.47 -2.33
C VAL A 25 1.65 17.52 -3.47
N ALA A 26 1.96 16.39 -4.10
CA ALA A 26 2.97 16.32 -5.15
C ALA A 26 2.59 17.19 -6.36
N ASN A 27 3.40 18.21 -6.65
CA ASN A 27 3.11 19.19 -7.70
C ASN A 27 3.71 18.83 -9.07
N SER A 28 4.63 17.85 -9.12
CA SER A 28 5.26 17.38 -10.36
C SER A 28 4.84 15.97 -10.72
N SER A 29 4.74 15.67 -12.02
CA SER A 29 4.43 14.32 -12.52
C SER A 29 5.45 13.28 -12.06
N PHE A 30 6.73 13.67 -11.96
CA PHE A 30 7.80 12.81 -11.46
C PHE A 30 7.60 12.44 -9.98
N LEU A 31 7.29 13.42 -9.13
CA LEU A 31 7.00 13.17 -7.71
C LEU A 31 5.78 12.27 -7.55
N LYS A 32 4.72 12.47 -8.35
CA LYS A 32 3.53 11.61 -8.33
C LYS A 32 3.87 10.16 -8.69
N MET A 33 4.70 9.93 -9.71
CA MET A 33 5.20 8.59 -10.03
C MET A 33 6.03 7.98 -8.90
N LEU A 34 6.93 8.77 -8.30
CA LEU A 34 7.81 8.30 -7.23
C LEU A 34 7.00 7.86 -6.00
N VAL A 35 5.99 8.65 -5.63
CA VAL A 35 5.05 8.30 -4.55
C VAL A 35 4.26 7.02 -4.90
N CYS A 36 3.86 6.86 -6.16
CA CYS A 36 3.19 5.63 -6.59
C CYS A 36 4.10 4.40 -6.52
N LEU A 37 5.37 4.53 -6.92
CA LEU A 37 6.37 3.47 -6.77
C LEU A 37 6.57 3.08 -5.30
N LEU A 38 6.64 4.07 -4.41
CA LEU A 38 6.74 3.83 -2.96
C LEU A 38 5.50 3.09 -2.43
N GLY A 39 4.30 3.43 -2.89
CA GLY A 39 3.07 2.72 -2.54
C GLY A 39 3.08 1.25 -2.98
N VAL A 40 3.47 0.97 -4.22
CA VAL A 40 3.59 -0.41 -4.74
C VAL A 40 4.68 -1.18 -4.00
N ALA A 41 5.85 -0.57 -3.75
CA ALA A 41 6.95 -1.20 -3.03
C ALA A 41 6.55 -1.54 -1.58
N THR A 42 5.86 -0.62 -0.90
CA THR A 42 5.34 -0.83 0.47
C THR A 42 4.37 -2.00 0.51
N ALA A 43 3.46 -2.07 -0.47
CA ALA A 43 2.53 -3.20 -0.59
C ALA A 43 3.26 -4.54 -0.80
N GLY A 44 4.30 -4.56 -1.65
CA GLY A 44 5.13 -5.75 -1.88
C GLY A 44 5.85 -6.22 -0.62
N ILE A 45 6.43 -5.30 0.15
CA ILE A 45 7.09 -5.61 1.43
C ILE A 45 6.08 -6.20 2.43
N TRP A 46 4.85 -5.68 2.46
CA TRP A 46 3.81 -6.23 3.32
C TRP A 46 3.36 -7.62 2.91
N LEU A 47 3.13 -7.85 1.62
CA LEU A 47 2.80 -9.18 1.11
C LEU A 47 3.89 -10.19 1.47
N TYR A 48 5.16 -9.82 1.30
CA TYR A 48 6.31 -10.61 1.74
C TYR A 48 6.23 -10.88 3.25
N ARG A 49 6.08 -9.84 4.07
CA ARG A 49 6.05 -10.00 5.54
C ARG A 49 4.90 -10.89 6.01
N ILE A 50 3.71 -10.72 5.46
CA ILE A 50 2.53 -11.53 5.78
C ILE A 50 2.73 -12.99 5.35
N TRP A 51 3.47 -13.22 4.26
CA TRP A 51 3.78 -14.57 3.79
C TRP A 51 4.68 -15.35 4.76
N TRP A 52 5.66 -14.69 5.36
CA TRP A 52 6.54 -15.27 6.38
C TRP A 52 6.03 -15.15 7.82
N TRP A 53 4.83 -14.59 8.03
CA TRP A 53 4.31 -14.41 9.39
C TRP A 53 3.88 -15.76 9.99
N THR A 54 4.68 -16.25 10.94
CA THR A 54 4.39 -17.46 11.72
C THR A 54 3.60 -17.10 12.98
N GLY A 55 2.56 -17.86 13.32
CA GLY A 55 1.77 -17.68 14.54
C GLY A 55 0.48 -16.86 14.40
N LEU A 56 0.13 -16.40 13.19
CA LEU A 56 -1.17 -15.77 12.92
C LEU A 56 -2.24 -16.83 12.65
N SER A 57 -3.49 -16.60 13.11
CA SER A 57 -4.61 -17.46 12.73
C SER A 57 -4.82 -17.43 11.21
N LEU A 58 -5.31 -18.53 10.65
CA LEU A 58 -5.52 -18.65 9.20
C LEU A 58 -6.49 -17.58 8.67
N ILE A 59 -7.45 -17.16 9.50
CA ILE A 59 -8.43 -16.11 9.19
C ILE A 59 -7.75 -14.75 9.16
N ASP A 60 -6.97 -14.41 10.18
CA ASP A 60 -6.29 -13.11 10.25
C ASP A 60 -5.27 -12.95 9.12
N ARG A 61 -4.61 -14.05 8.74
CA ARG A 61 -3.64 -14.05 7.64
C ARG A 61 -4.34 -13.77 6.30
N ARG A 62 -5.52 -14.36 6.06
CA ARG A 62 -6.32 -14.08 4.86
C ARG A 62 -6.80 -12.64 4.83
N THR A 63 -7.26 -12.10 5.96
CA THR A 63 -7.69 -10.70 6.05
C THR A 63 -6.52 -9.74 5.80
N ALA A 64 -5.36 -10.01 6.38
CA ALA A 64 -4.14 -9.20 6.15
C ALA A 64 -3.70 -9.25 4.68
N LEU A 65 -3.70 -10.44 4.06
CA LEU A 65 -3.42 -10.58 2.63
C LEU A 65 -4.45 -9.84 1.77
N GLY A 66 -5.74 -9.89 2.13
CA GLY A 66 -6.80 -9.15 1.45
C GLY A 66 -6.61 -7.64 1.53
N LEU A 67 -6.28 -7.11 2.71
CA LEU A 67 -5.99 -5.69 2.92
C LEU A 67 -4.74 -5.25 2.14
N ALA A 68 -3.65 -6.03 2.21
CA ALA A 68 -2.44 -5.77 1.45
C ALA A 68 -2.70 -5.81 -0.07
N GLY A 69 -3.53 -6.75 -0.52
CA GLY A 69 -3.96 -6.87 -1.92
C GLY A 69 -4.79 -5.68 -2.39
N MET A 70 -5.79 -5.24 -1.62
CA MET A 70 -6.59 -4.05 -1.95
C MET A 70 -5.73 -2.79 -2.01
N TYR A 71 -4.79 -2.65 -1.07
CA TYR A 71 -3.83 -1.55 -1.07
C TYR A 71 -2.92 -1.59 -2.31
N ALA A 72 -2.38 -2.77 -2.66
CA ALA A 72 -1.57 -2.96 -3.85
C ALA A 72 -2.35 -2.60 -5.13
N CYS A 73 -3.60 -3.04 -5.24
CA CYS A 73 -4.47 -2.72 -6.37
C CYS A 73 -4.70 -1.21 -6.49
N ALA A 74 -4.99 -0.52 -5.39
CA ALA A 74 -5.19 0.93 -5.40
C ALA A 74 -3.94 1.67 -5.91
N TRP A 75 -2.76 1.29 -5.43
CA TRP A 75 -1.49 1.88 -5.89
C TRP A 75 -1.13 1.52 -7.32
N LEU A 76 -1.42 0.30 -7.78
CA LEU A 76 -1.24 -0.09 -9.17
C LEU A 76 -2.13 0.73 -10.11
N VAL A 77 -3.42 0.89 -9.79
CA VAL A 77 -4.33 1.70 -10.60
C VAL A 77 -3.86 3.15 -10.63
N THR A 78 -3.46 3.69 -9.47
CA THR A 78 -2.95 5.06 -9.37
C THR A 78 -1.66 5.23 -10.18
N PHE A 79 -0.74 4.28 -10.09
CA PHE A 79 0.50 4.27 -10.87
C PHE A 79 0.22 4.25 -12.38
N LEU A 80 -0.67 3.38 -12.86
CA LEU A 80 -1.04 3.30 -14.27
C LEU A 80 -1.66 4.61 -14.78
N VAL A 81 -2.50 5.26 -13.98
CA VAL A 81 -3.07 6.57 -14.31
C VAL A 81 -2.00 7.64 -14.39
N GLN A 82 -1.07 7.70 -13.42
CA GLN A 82 0.03 8.68 -13.45
C GLN A 82 1.00 8.40 -14.59
N LEU A 83 1.26 7.14 -14.93
CA LEU A 83 2.06 6.72 -16.08
C LEU A 83 1.42 7.26 -17.37
N LYS A 84 0.13 7.00 -17.59
CA LYS A 84 -0.61 7.51 -18.75
C LYS A 84 -0.53 9.03 -18.84
N ASN A 85 -0.74 9.74 -17.72
CA ASN A 85 -0.70 11.20 -17.68
C ASN A 85 0.68 11.78 -17.99
N ALA A 86 1.75 11.05 -17.67
CA ALA A 86 3.11 11.48 -17.97
C ALA A 86 3.52 11.24 -19.43
N PHE A 87 3.06 10.15 -20.06
CA PHE A 87 3.33 9.85 -21.47
C PHE A 87 2.41 10.58 -22.45
N SER A 88 1.23 11.01 -22.01
CA SER A 88 0.27 11.76 -22.83
C SER A 88 0.54 13.28 -22.87
N ARG A 89 1.63 13.74 -22.26
CA ARG A 89 2.03 15.15 -22.16
C ARG A 89 3.25 15.40 -23.03
#